data_AF-A0A1B6MLZ5-F1
#
_entry.id   AF-A0A1B6MLZ5-F1
#
_cell.length_a   1.000
_cell.length_b   1.000
_cell.length_c   1.000
_cell.angle_alpha   90.00
_cell.angle_beta   90.00
_cell.angle_gamma   90.00
#
_symmetry.space_group_name_H-M   'P 1'
#
loop_
_entity.id
_entity.type
_entity.pdbx_description
1 polymer ?
#
loop_
_entity_poly.entity_id
_entity_poly.type
_entity_poly.pdbx_seq_one_letter_code
_entity_poly.pdbx_strand_id
1 'polypeptide(L)'
;MTAEEMLEYENQMFLDVLHEDGLLVAARGLRLDTVIMNLLKVYCDPGNLVLVLGTASKEEEYFVTELERQGVTPLPRVITSDVTNTERERVYLEGGVLMVSARILVVDLLKQRVPVAHITGFVVLRAHKILESCQEAFALRLYRQDNKTGFVKAFSSSPESFTVGFSRVERIMKSLFVKNLFLWPRFHATVNSSLDKRKATVIELHVTFTPLMSAIQTAVLDLVHFCVKEIKRLNPTLETDSITVENALSKTFHKLLQLQLDPIWHQLSANTKQLVSDLKILRSIITTLTQGHSVRLQALLLTLRSSEYAKRSS
;
A
#
# COMPACT_ATOMS: atom_id res chain seq x y z
N MET A 1 2.55 21.18 23.50
CA MET A 1 2.94 21.24 22.08
C MET A 1 1.65 21.39 21.31
N THR A 2 1.45 22.56 20.72
CA THR A 2 0.21 23.01 20.07
C THR A 2 -0.24 22.01 19.01
N ALA A 3 -1.55 21.77 18.91
CA ALA A 3 -2.14 21.02 17.80
C ALA A 3 -1.52 21.53 16.48
N GLU A 4 -0.84 20.64 15.75
CA GLU A 4 -0.16 21.04 14.51
C GLU A 4 -1.21 21.57 13.54
N GLU A 5 -1.16 22.87 13.28
CA GLU A 5 -2.01 23.54 12.31
C GLU A 5 -1.78 22.90 10.94
N MET A 6 -2.88 22.49 10.28
CA MET A 6 -2.82 21.89 8.95
C MET A 6 -2.20 22.89 7.98
N LEU A 7 -1.26 22.41 7.16
CA LEU A 7 -0.71 23.19 6.06
C LEU A 7 -1.80 23.49 5.02
N GLU A 8 -1.56 24.49 4.19
CA GLU A 8 -2.53 24.96 3.18
C GLU A 8 -3.00 23.84 2.24
N TYR A 9 -2.07 22.99 1.78
CA TYR A 9 -2.44 21.84 0.95
C TYR A 9 -3.23 20.76 1.72
N GLU A 10 -2.98 20.60 3.02
CA GLU A 10 -3.67 19.64 3.88
C GLU A 10 -5.11 20.09 4.14
N ASN A 11 -5.29 21.39 4.37
CA ASN A 11 -6.61 22.01 4.47
C ASN A 11 -7.43 21.81 3.19
N GLN A 12 -6.81 22.02 2.02
CA GLN A 12 -7.50 21.83 0.75
C GLN A 12 -7.86 20.35 0.51
N MET A 13 -6.94 19.42 0.76
CA MET A 13 -7.22 17.97 0.73
C MET A 13 -8.39 17.59 1.65
N PHE A 14 -8.41 18.15 2.87
CA PHE A 14 -9.45 17.90 3.85
C PHE A 14 -10.82 18.41 3.37
N LEU A 15 -10.89 19.63 2.83
CA LEU A 15 -12.13 20.21 2.32
C LEU A 15 -12.70 19.42 1.15
N ASP A 16 -11.85 19.04 0.18
CA ASP A 16 -12.27 18.22 -0.97
C ASP A 16 -12.94 16.92 -0.51
N VAL A 17 -12.31 16.23 0.46
CA VAL A 17 -12.80 14.97 1.00
C VAL A 17 -13.98 15.16 1.94
N LEU A 18 -14.13 16.29 2.61
CA LEU A 18 -15.28 16.56 3.46
C LEU A 18 -16.56 16.71 2.64
N HIS A 19 -16.49 17.47 1.53
CA HIS A 19 -17.64 17.78 0.69
C HIS A 19 -18.06 16.65 -0.24
N GLU A 20 -17.09 15.92 -0.80
CA GLU A 20 -17.36 14.94 -1.84
C GLU A 20 -16.84 13.55 -1.49
N ASP A 21 -17.48 12.54 -2.08
CA ASP A 21 -17.10 11.15 -1.94
C ASP A 21 -16.18 10.74 -3.07
N GLY A 22 -14.99 10.29 -2.71
CA GLY A 22 -13.95 10.05 -3.69
C GLY A 22 -12.80 9.20 -3.19
N LEU A 23 -11.94 8.89 -4.14
CA LEU A 23 -10.64 8.31 -3.92
C LEU A 23 -9.61 9.44 -3.94
N LEU A 24 -8.94 9.69 -2.81
CA LEU A 24 -7.81 10.58 -2.72
C LEU A 24 -6.50 9.79 -2.84
N VAL A 25 -5.72 10.12 -3.88
CA VAL A 25 -4.39 9.55 -4.12
C VAL A 25 -3.35 10.65 -3.93
N ALA A 26 -2.62 10.57 -2.83
CA ALA A 26 -1.53 11.49 -2.52
C ALA A 26 -0.18 10.88 -2.91
N ALA A 27 0.75 11.74 -3.33
CA ALA A 27 2.13 11.33 -3.50
C ALA A 27 2.73 10.87 -2.15
N ARG A 28 3.60 9.87 -2.22
CA ARG A 28 4.25 9.31 -1.03
C ARG A 28 4.94 10.41 -0.23
N GLY A 29 4.79 10.40 1.09
CA GLY A 29 5.44 11.37 1.99
C GLY A 29 4.69 12.70 2.15
N LEU A 30 3.57 12.91 1.45
CA LEU A 30 2.59 13.92 1.87
C LEU A 30 1.82 13.37 3.09
N ARG A 31 1.60 14.19 4.11
CA ARG A 31 1.03 13.80 5.42
C ARG A 31 -0.47 13.51 5.35
N LEU A 32 -0.83 12.40 4.71
CA LEU A 32 -2.23 11.99 4.58
C LEU A 32 -2.86 11.59 5.93
N ASP A 33 -2.03 11.12 6.86
CA ASP A 33 -2.35 10.83 8.25
C ASP A 33 -3.00 12.02 8.96
N THR A 34 -2.48 13.24 8.77
CA THR A 34 -3.06 14.46 9.37
C THR A 34 -4.45 14.78 8.81
N VAL A 35 -4.66 14.59 7.51
CA VAL A 35 -5.97 14.79 6.87
C VAL A 35 -6.99 13.77 7.37
N ILE A 36 -6.59 12.49 7.42
CA ILE A 36 -7.44 11.41 7.94
C ILE A 36 -7.78 11.67 9.41
N MET A 37 -6.81 12.05 10.24
CA MET A 37 -7.02 12.35 11.66
C MET A 37 -8.10 13.43 11.85
N ASN A 38 -8.00 14.54 11.13
CA ASN A 38 -8.97 15.62 11.21
C ASN A 38 -10.33 15.22 10.65
N LEU A 39 -10.39 14.36 9.64
CA LEU A 39 -11.64 13.77 9.17
C LEU A 39 -12.30 12.89 10.25
N LEU A 40 -11.53 12.01 10.90
CA LEU A 40 -12.04 11.18 11.99
C LEU A 40 -12.55 12.04 13.14
N LYS A 41 -11.84 13.11 13.49
CA LYS A 41 -12.24 14.07 14.53
C LYS A 41 -13.61 14.69 14.27
N VAL A 42 -13.94 15.02 13.02
CA VAL A 42 -15.27 15.57 12.66
C VAL A 42 -16.39 14.55 12.89
N TYR A 43 -16.12 13.26 12.67
CA TYR A 43 -17.12 12.20 12.81
C TYR A 43 -17.06 11.46 14.15
N CYS A 44 -16.18 11.85 15.07
CA CYS A 44 -16.12 11.34 16.45
C CYS A 44 -17.29 11.89 17.28
N ASP A 45 -18.51 11.49 16.92
CA ASP A 45 -19.74 11.82 17.64
C ASP A 45 -20.62 10.57 17.73
N PRO A 46 -21.32 10.32 18.86
CA PRO A 46 -22.18 9.14 19.01
C PRO A 46 -23.34 9.08 18.01
N GLY A 47 -23.78 10.22 17.46
CA GLY A 47 -24.82 10.28 16.42
C GLY A 47 -24.35 9.82 15.04
N ASN A 48 -23.04 9.63 14.85
CA ASN A 48 -22.47 9.08 13.63
C ASN A 48 -22.09 7.61 13.81
N LEU A 49 -22.14 6.83 12.74
CA LEU A 49 -21.53 5.49 12.70
C LEU A 49 -20.60 5.44 11.49
N VAL A 50 -19.30 5.64 11.73
CA VAL A 50 -18.27 5.63 10.69
C VAL A 50 -17.36 4.43 10.86
N LEU A 51 -17.27 3.61 9.81
CA LEU A 51 -16.45 2.41 9.80
C LEU A 51 -15.14 2.67 9.05
N VAL A 52 -14.01 2.47 9.73
CA VAL A 52 -12.68 2.63 9.16
C VAL A 52 -12.13 1.24 8.80
N LEU A 53 -11.78 1.08 7.52
CA LEU A 53 -11.24 -0.17 6.96
C LEU A 53 -9.79 0.02 6.53
N GLY A 54 -9.05 -1.10 6.52
CA GLY A 54 -7.70 -1.12 5.99
C GLY A 54 -6.70 -0.38 6.88
N THR A 55 -6.92 -0.34 8.20
CA THR A 55 -6.00 0.14 9.23
C THR A 55 -4.99 -0.95 9.64
N ALA A 56 -3.82 -0.56 10.11
CA ALA A 56 -2.85 -1.45 10.75
C ALA A 56 -2.78 -1.15 12.25
N SER A 57 -2.47 -2.13 13.10
CA SER A 57 -2.54 -1.97 14.57
C SER A 57 -1.75 -0.78 15.12
N LYS A 58 -0.57 -0.47 14.53
CA LYS A 58 0.22 0.71 14.90
C LYS A 58 -0.42 2.04 14.50
N GLU A 59 -1.15 2.06 13.39
CA GLU A 59 -1.90 3.25 12.95
C GLU A 59 -3.13 3.46 13.82
N GLU A 60 -3.82 2.39 14.20
CA GLU A 60 -4.97 2.44 15.11
C GLU A 60 -4.58 3.05 16.46
N GLU A 61 -3.49 2.55 17.05
CA GLU A 61 -2.90 3.10 18.28
C GLU A 61 -2.52 4.58 18.11
N TYR A 62 -1.83 4.92 17.02
CA TYR A 62 -1.45 6.30 16.72
C TYR A 62 -2.66 7.24 16.62
N PHE A 63 -3.71 6.85 15.91
CA PHE A 63 -4.93 7.65 15.76
C PHE A 63 -5.63 7.85 17.10
N VAL A 64 -5.77 6.81 17.92
CA VAL A 64 -6.42 6.89 19.23
C VAL A 64 -5.62 7.79 20.19
N THR A 65 -4.32 7.56 20.32
CA THR A 65 -3.45 8.34 21.22
C THR A 65 -3.41 9.82 20.83
N GLU A 66 -3.36 10.12 19.54
CA GLU A 66 -3.30 11.51 19.08
C GLU A 66 -4.65 12.24 19.27
N LEU A 67 -5.79 11.57 19.05
CA LEU A 67 -7.11 12.14 19.32
C LEU A 67 -7.35 12.33 20.83
N GLU A 68 -6.87 11.41 21.66
CA GLU A 68 -6.88 11.54 23.12
C GLU A 68 -6.05 12.74 23.57
N ARG A 69 -4.84 12.92 23.02
CA ARG A 69 -4.00 14.09 23.29
C ARG A 69 -4.69 15.41 22.92
N GLN A 70 -5.54 15.38 21.90
CA GLN A 70 -6.34 16.54 21.47
C GLN A 70 -7.64 16.72 22.27
N GLY A 71 -7.93 15.86 23.24
CA GLY A 71 -9.12 15.94 24.10
C GLY A 71 -10.44 15.59 23.41
N VAL A 72 -10.40 14.81 22.32
CA VAL A 72 -11.60 14.40 21.59
C VAL A 72 -12.35 13.33 22.37
N THR A 73 -13.66 13.52 22.56
CA THR A 73 -14.56 12.53 23.16
C THR A 73 -15.85 12.46 22.35
N PRO A 74 -16.38 11.27 22.01
CA PRO A 74 -15.81 9.94 22.23
C PRO A 74 -14.57 9.63 21.37
N LEU A 75 -13.72 8.71 21.83
CA LEU A 75 -12.56 8.22 21.07
C LEU A 75 -12.95 7.11 20.09
N PRO A 76 -12.22 6.96 18.96
CA PRO A 76 -12.40 5.83 18.08
C PRO A 76 -12.15 4.50 18.80
N ARG A 77 -12.96 3.48 18.49
CA ARG A 77 -12.83 2.15 19.09
C ARG A 77 -12.32 1.13 18.07
N VAL A 78 -11.41 0.27 18.52
CA VAL A 78 -10.87 -0.81 17.70
C VAL A 78 -11.61 -2.10 18.01
N ILE A 79 -12.15 -2.75 16.98
CA ILE A 79 -12.87 -4.03 17.11
C ILE A 79 -11.93 -5.17 16.71
N THR A 80 -11.46 -5.92 17.70
CA THR A 80 -10.65 -7.13 17.52
C THR A 80 -11.50 -8.39 17.56
N SER A 81 -10.88 -9.55 17.29
CA SER A 81 -11.53 -10.86 17.38
C SER A 81 -11.93 -11.26 18.81
N ASP A 82 -11.37 -10.59 19.81
CA ASP A 82 -11.54 -10.95 21.23
C ASP A 82 -12.84 -10.38 21.81
N VAL A 83 -13.45 -9.42 21.11
CA VAL A 83 -14.73 -8.82 21.50
C VAL A 83 -15.88 -9.77 21.19
N THR A 84 -16.72 -10.04 22.19
CA THR A 84 -17.87 -10.94 22.05
C THR A 84 -18.87 -10.44 21.01
N ASN A 85 -19.71 -11.33 20.49
CA ASN A 85 -20.72 -10.97 19.49
C ASN A 85 -21.71 -9.91 20.02
N THR A 86 -22.21 -10.12 21.24
CA THR A 86 -23.19 -9.23 21.89
C THR A 86 -22.59 -7.87 22.16
N GLU A 87 -21.33 -7.83 22.57
CA GLU A 87 -20.64 -6.55 22.80
C GLU A 87 -20.42 -5.79 21.50
N ARG A 88 -20.06 -6.46 20.39
CA ARG A 88 -19.93 -5.81 19.08
C ARG A 88 -21.22 -5.15 18.61
N GLU A 89 -22.36 -5.82 18.78
CA GLU A 89 -23.68 -5.24 18.45
C GLU A 89 -23.96 -3.98 19.26
N ARG A 90 -23.66 -4.02 20.57
CA ARG A 90 -23.74 -2.83 21.43
C ARG A 90 -22.82 -1.71 20.94
N VAL A 91 -21.57 -2.01 20.57
CA VAL A 91 -20.62 -1.02 20.04
C VAL A 91 -21.13 -0.38 18.75
N TYR A 92 -21.72 -1.16 17.83
CA TYR A 92 -22.30 -0.61 16.60
C TYR A 92 -23.50 0.30 16.87
N LEU A 93 -24.29 0.01 17.92
CA LEU A 93 -25.43 0.84 18.33
C LEU A 93 -25.03 2.10 19.10
N GLU A 94 -23.93 2.06 19.85
CA GLU A 94 -23.37 3.21 20.56
C GLU A 94 -22.82 4.29 19.61
N GLY A 95 -22.50 3.92 18.36
CA GLY A 95 -22.01 4.83 17.34
C GLY A 95 -20.56 5.27 17.56
N GLY A 96 -20.19 6.38 16.93
CA GLY A 96 -18.83 6.89 16.80
C GLY A 96 -18.05 6.31 15.62
N VAL A 97 -16.73 6.47 15.71
CA VAL A 97 -15.75 5.97 14.73
C VAL A 97 -15.25 4.60 15.17
N LEU A 98 -15.42 3.59 14.34
CA LEU A 98 -15.03 2.21 14.64
C LEU A 98 -14.00 1.73 13.62
N MET A 99 -12.83 1.31 14.10
CA MET A 99 -11.79 0.67 13.30
C MET A 99 -11.98 -0.84 13.36
N VAL A 100 -12.27 -1.46 12.23
CA VAL A 100 -12.65 -2.87 12.17
C VAL A 100 -11.95 -3.60 11.02
N SER A 101 -11.53 -4.84 11.26
CA SER A 101 -10.98 -5.67 10.18
C SER A 101 -12.08 -6.07 9.18
N ALA A 102 -11.75 -6.09 7.90
CA ALA A 102 -12.70 -6.43 6.84
C ALA A 102 -13.36 -7.81 7.06
N ARG A 103 -12.58 -8.79 7.55
CA ARG A 103 -13.08 -10.13 7.88
C ARG A 103 -14.17 -10.12 8.95
N ILE A 104 -13.97 -9.36 10.03
CA ILE A 104 -14.97 -9.24 11.10
C ILE A 104 -16.23 -8.56 10.57
N LEU A 105 -16.05 -7.43 9.87
CA LEU A 105 -17.16 -6.64 9.37
C LEU A 105 -18.03 -7.43 8.38
N VAL A 106 -17.43 -8.18 7.45
CA VAL A 106 -18.19 -9.01 6.49
C VAL A 106 -19.09 -10.00 7.21
N VAL A 107 -18.58 -10.69 8.24
CA VAL A 107 -19.38 -11.66 9.01
C VAL A 107 -20.52 -10.95 9.74
N ASP A 108 -20.26 -9.79 10.34
CA ASP A 108 -21.26 -9.04 11.09
C ASP A 108 -22.34 -8.43 10.18
N LEU A 109 -21.98 -8.00 8.97
CA LEU A 109 -22.94 -7.55 7.93
C LEU A 109 -23.82 -8.71 7.45
N LEU A 110 -23.24 -9.87 7.14
CA LEU A 110 -24.00 -11.05 6.69
C LEU A 110 -24.96 -11.58 7.77
N LYS A 111 -24.59 -11.45 9.04
CA LYS A 111 -25.42 -11.82 10.19
C LYS A 111 -26.37 -10.71 10.65
N GLN A 112 -26.45 -9.60 9.91
CA GLN A 112 -27.32 -8.46 10.20
C GLN A 112 -27.12 -7.86 11.61
N ARG A 113 -25.88 -7.89 12.13
CA ARG A 113 -25.53 -7.32 13.44
C ARG A 113 -25.24 -5.82 13.39
N VAL A 114 -24.82 -5.34 12.23
CA VAL A 114 -24.54 -3.92 12.01
C VAL A 114 -25.82 -3.27 11.49
N PRO A 115 -26.29 -2.16 12.08
CA PRO A 115 -27.44 -1.43 11.57
C PRO A 115 -27.06 -0.66 10.29
N VAL A 116 -27.07 -1.34 9.14
CA VAL A 116 -26.55 -0.82 7.86
C VAL A 116 -27.21 0.51 7.46
N ALA A 117 -28.50 0.67 7.73
CA ALA A 117 -29.25 1.90 7.46
C ALA A 117 -28.75 3.13 8.24
N HIS A 118 -28.12 2.92 9.40
CA HIS A 118 -27.60 3.99 10.25
C HIS A 118 -26.11 4.27 10.05
N ILE A 119 -25.43 3.54 9.17
CA ILE A 119 -24.03 3.82 8.84
C ILE A 119 -23.94 5.18 8.15
N THR A 120 -23.26 6.14 8.78
CA THR A 120 -22.99 7.47 8.22
C THR A 120 -22.03 7.38 7.05
N GLY A 121 -21.02 6.51 7.14
CA GLY A 121 -20.10 6.29 6.02
C GLY A 121 -18.91 5.39 6.33
N PHE A 122 -18.08 5.22 5.30
CA PHE A 122 -16.85 4.44 5.34
C PHE A 122 -15.63 5.30 5.07
N VAL A 123 -14.58 5.07 5.86
CA VAL A 123 -13.24 5.56 5.59
C VAL A 123 -12.36 4.37 5.21
N VAL A 124 -11.89 4.31 3.96
CA VAL A 124 -11.11 3.18 3.46
C VAL A 124 -9.66 3.60 3.30
N LEU A 125 -8.79 3.08 4.16
CA LEU A 125 -7.34 3.27 4.04
C LEU A 125 -6.73 2.24 3.09
N ARG A 126 -5.58 2.58 2.51
CA ARG A 126 -4.83 1.72 1.56
C ARG A 126 -5.70 1.20 0.41
N ALA A 127 -6.48 2.10 -0.19
CA ALA A 127 -7.41 1.78 -1.28
C ALA A 127 -6.76 1.05 -2.48
N HIS A 128 -5.45 1.19 -2.69
CA HIS A 128 -4.70 0.46 -3.72
C HIS A 128 -4.75 -1.08 -3.59
N LYS A 129 -5.05 -1.61 -2.40
CA LYS A 129 -5.14 -3.06 -2.12
C LYS A 129 -6.53 -3.64 -2.26
N ILE A 130 -7.55 -2.83 -2.53
CA ILE A 130 -8.95 -3.28 -2.46
C ILE A 130 -9.26 -4.44 -3.43
N LEU A 131 -8.61 -4.47 -4.59
CA LEU A 131 -8.77 -5.54 -5.58
C LEU A 131 -8.04 -6.84 -5.19
N GLU A 132 -7.00 -6.76 -4.34
CA GLU A 132 -6.20 -7.91 -3.92
C GLU A 132 -6.81 -8.56 -2.67
N SER A 133 -7.24 -7.75 -1.70
CA SER A 133 -7.81 -8.25 -0.45
C SER A 133 -9.24 -8.79 -0.61
N CYS A 134 -10.02 -8.25 -1.57
CA CYS A 134 -11.42 -8.58 -1.88
C CYS A 134 -12.45 -8.39 -0.74
N GLN A 135 -12.05 -8.49 0.53
CA GLN A 135 -12.94 -8.44 1.69
C GLN A 135 -13.49 -7.04 1.92
N GLU A 136 -12.67 -6.00 1.81
CA GLU A 136 -13.09 -4.60 1.90
C GLU A 136 -14.08 -4.27 0.79
N ALA A 137 -13.79 -4.70 -0.45
CA ALA A 137 -14.71 -4.54 -1.59
C ALA A 137 -16.04 -5.23 -1.34
N PHE A 138 -16.02 -6.42 -0.75
CA PHE A 138 -17.22 -7.17 -0.44
C PHE A 138 -18.04 -6.52 0.69
N ALA A 139 -17.38 -6.03 1.75
CA ALA A 139 -18.04 -5.28 2.81
C ALA A 139 -18.74 -4.03 2.26
N LEU A 140 -18.07 -3.26 1.40
CA LEU A 140 -18.66 -2.08 0.75
C LEU A 140 -19.83 -2.46 -0.17
N ARG A 141 -19.75 -3.61 -0.85
CA ARG A 141 -20.85 -4.11 -1.69
C ARG A 141 -22.08 -4.45 -0.85
N LEU A 142 -21.92 -5.12 0.29
CA LEU A 142 -23.02 -5.42 1.22
C LEU A 142 -23.62 -4.13 1.79
N TYR A 143 -22.77 -3.21 2.24
CA TYR A 143 -23.19 -1.89 2.69
C TYR A 143 -24.03 -1.14 1.64
N ARG A 144 -23.55 -1.12 0.38
CA ARG A 144 -24.24 -0.46 -0.72
C ARG A 144 -25.50 -1.17 -1.19
N GLN A 145 -25.83 -2.38 -0.73
CA GLN A 145 -27.13 -3.00 -1.05
C GLN A 145 -28.26 -2.23 -0.35
N ASP A 146 -28.10 -1.95 0.94
CA ASP A 146 -29.15 -1.37 1.78
C ASP A 146 -28.97 0.15 2.02
N ASN A 147 -27.73 0.65 2.07
CA ASN A 147 -27.44 2.06 2.33
C ASN A 147 -26.89 2.78 1.08
N LYS A 148 -27.66 3.78 0.61
CA LYS A 148 -27.34 4.59 -0.57
C LYS A 148 -26.90 6.02 -0.24
N THR A 149 -27.07 6.45 1.00
CA THR A 149 -26.90 7.84 1.44
C THR A 149 -25.56 8.08 2.11
N GLY A 150 -25.03 7.10 2.84
CA GLY A 150 -23.78 7.29 3.57
C GLY A 150 -22.56 7.39 2.66
N PHE A 151 -21.52 8.07 3.14
CA PHE A 151 -20.36 8.39 2.34
C PHE A 151 -19.37 7.25 2.18
N VAL A 152 -18.51 7.30 1.17
CA VAL A 152 -17.29 6.49 1.07
C VAL A 152 -16.12 7.41 0.73
N LYS A 153 -15.16 7.51 1.65
CA LYS A 153 -13.97 8.34 1.52
C LYS A 153 -12.74 7.44 1.57
N ALA A 154 -12.05 7.32 0.44
CA ALA A 154 -10.97 6.35 0.26
C ALA A 154 -9.62 7.04 0.08
N PHE A 155 -8.58 6.47 0.69
CA PHE A 155 -7.26 7.08 0.80
C PHE A 155 -6.15 6.15 0.33
N SER A 156 -5.19 6.68 -0.41
CA SER A 156 -3.96 5.96 -0.78
C SER A 156 -2.76 6.88 -0.93
N SER A 157 -1.61 6.42 -0.42
CA SER A 157 -0.31 7.10 -0.54
C SER A 157 0.67 6.38 -1.48
N SER A 158 0.18 5.41 -2.26
CA SER A 158 0.97 4.68 -3.27
C SER A 158 0.35 4.86 -4.66
N PRO A 159 0.67 5.96 -5.36
CA PRO A 159 0.20 6.20 -6.71
C PRO A 159 0.72 5.13 -7.70
N GLU A 160 1.91 4.57 -7.46
CA GLU A 160 2.53 3.56 -8.34
C GLU A 160 1.73 2.26 -8.39
N SER A 161 0.99 1.93 -7.32
CA SER A 161 0.15 0.73 -7.31
C SER A 161 -1.05 0.83 -8.26
N PHE A 162 -1.43 2.04 -8.68
CA PHE A 162 -2.55 2.26 -9.59
C PHE A 162 -2.16 2.19 -11.06
N THR A 163 -0.87 2.25 -11.39
CA THR A 163 -0.37 2.22 -12.77
C THR A 163 -0.14 0.82 -13.31
N VAL A 164 -0.23 -0.20 -12.45
CA VAL A 164 0.02 -1.60 -12.82
C VAL A 164 -1.26 -2.24 -13.36
N GLY A 165 -1.20 -2.74 -14.60
CA GLY A 165 -2.28 -3.49 -15.25
C GLY A 165 -3.35 -2.61 -15.90
N PHE A 166 -4.31 -3.26 -16.56
CA PHE A 166 -5.33 -2.58 -17.37
C PHE A 166 -6.43 -1.93 -16.51
N SER A 167 -6.70 -0.64 -16.75
CA SER A 167 -7.78 0.17 -16.14
C SER A 167 -7.94 0.00 -14.62
N ARG A 168 -6.82 -0.10 -13.90
CA ARG A 168 -6.83 -0.41 -12.45
C ARG A 168 -7.53 0.65 -11.60
N VAL A 169 -7.34 1.93 -11.91
CA VAL A 169 -8.01 3.05 -11.22
C VAL A 169 -9.53 2.92 -11.33
N GLU A 170 -10.05 2.74 -12.54
CA GLU A 170 -11.49 2.61 -12.79
C GLU A 170 -12.08 1.41 -12.03
N ARG A 171 -11.39 0.26 -12.06
CA ARG A 171 -11.81 -0.93 -11.32
C ARG A 171 -11.85 -0.70 -9.82
N ILE A 172 -10.84 -0.03 -9.26
CA ILE A 172 -10.79 0.32 -7.83
C ILE A 172 -11.95 1.26 -7.48
N MET A 173 -12.17 2.32 -8.26
CA MET A 173 -13.27 3.27 -8.02
C MET A 173 -14.64 2.60 -8.10
N LYS A 174 -14.85 1.68 -9.05
CA LYS A 174 -16.06 0.86 -9.13
C LYS A 174 -16.25 -0.02 -7.89
N SER A 175 -15.19 -0.66 -7.40
CA SER A 175 -15.24 -1.47 -6.17
C SER A 175 -15.48 -0.64 -4.90
N LEU A 176 -15.02 0.62 -4.89
CA LEU A 176 -15.26 1.58 -3.80
C LEU A 176 -16.64 2.26 -3.88
N PHE A 177 -17.33 2.16 -5.03
CA PHE A 177 -18.57 2.88 -5.30
C PHE A 177 -18.42 4.42 -5.20
N VAL A 178 -17.29 4.95 -5.67
CA VAL A 178 -17.00 6.40 -5.70
C VAL A 178 -16.91 6.92 -7.13
N LYS A 179 -17.25 8.19 -7.33
CA LYS A 179 -17.23 8.86 -8.64
C LYS A 179 -16.04 9.80 -8.82
N ASN A 180 -15.58 10.42 -7.73
CA ASN A 180 -14.57 11.47 -7.79
C ASN A 180 -13.18 10.92 -7.47
N LEU A 181 -12.17 11.46 -8.16
CA LEU A 181 -10.76 11.11 -7.99
C LEU A 181 -9.97 12.39 -7.70
N PHE A 182 -9.38 12.45 -6.51
CA PHE A 182 -8.55 13.57 -6.08
C PHE A 182 -7.07 13.18 -6.17
N LEU A 183 -6.33 13.86 -7.05
CA LEU A 183 -4.91 13.58 -7.27
C LEU A 183 -4.05 14.68 -6.66
N TRP A 184 -3.16 14.28 -5.77
CA TRP A 184 -2.27 15.19 -5.06
C TRP A 184 -0.79 14.86 -5.28
N PRO A 185 -0.23 15.20 -6.45
CA PRO A 185 1.20 15.04 -6.72
C PRO A 185 2.05 16.10 -5.97
N ARG A 186 3.35 15.83 -5.78
CA ARG A 186 4.25 16.79 -5.11
C ARG A 186 4.48 18.09 -5.89
N PHE A 187 4.30 18.07 -7.21
CA PHE A 187 4.41 19.25 -8.06
C PHE A 187 3.11 20.07 -8.13
N HIS A 188 2.06 19.67 -7.40
CA HIS A 188 0.83 20.46 -7.30
C HIS A 188 1.16 21.85 -6.74
N ALA A 189 0.57 22.90 -7.33
CA ALA A 189 0.92 24.29 -7.02
C ALA A 189 0.86 24.60 -5.51
N THR A 190 -0.25 24.22 -4.84
CA THR A 190 -0.44 24.41 -3.39
C THR A 190 0.55 23.63 -2.53
N VAL A 191 0.95 22.42 -2.98
CA VAL A 191 1.92 21.59 -2.26
C VAL A 191 3.30 22.23 -2.36
N ASN A 192 3.68 22.63 -3.57
CA ASN A 192 4.97 23.26 -3.80
C ASN A 192 5.08 24.60 -3.06
N SER A 193 4.05 25.46 -3.11
CA SER A 193 4.05 26.75 -2.39
C SER A 193 4.15 26.57 -0.87
N SER A 194 3.55 25.52 -0.31
CA SER A 194 3.61 25.22 1.12
C SER A 194 4.99 24.69 1.55
N LEU A 195 5.55 23.76 0.79
CA LEU A 195 6.84 23.13 1.11
C LEU A 195 8.04 24.04 0.77
N ASP A 196 7.89 24.94 -0.21
CA ASP A 196 8.92 25.91 -0.59
C ASP A 196 9.24 26.91 0.54
N LYS A 197 8.30 27.14 1.46
CA LYS A 197 8.49 28.00 2.64
C LYS A 197 9.62 27.52 3.56
N ARG A 198 9.88 26.20 3.59
CA ARG A 198 10.90 25.62 4.47
C ARG A 198 11.55 24.38 3.84
N LYS A 199 12.64 24.61 3.11
CA LYS A 199 13.43 23.55 2.48
C LYS A 199 14.52 23.05 3.41
N ALA A 200 14.73 21.74 3.44
CA ALA A 200 15.89 21.15 4.08
C ALA A 200 17.13 21.36 3.19
N THR A 201 18.24 21.75 3.77
CA THR A 201 19.53 21.83 3.07
C THR A 201 20.03 20.41 2.79
N VAL A 202 20.22 20.07 1.52
CA VAL A 202 20.77 18.77 1.10
C VAL A 202 22.21 18.99 0.66
N ILE A 203 23.12 18.19 1.20
CA ILE A 203 24.53 18.15 0.77
C ILE A 203 24.74 16.81 0.07
N GLU A 204 24.92 16.84 -1.24
CA GLU A 204 25.15 15.65 -2.05
C GLU A 204 26.65 15.29 -2.03
N LEU A 205 26.97 14.10 -1.52
CA LEU A 205 28.33 13.57 -1.49
C LEU A 205 28.42 12.41 -2.47
N HIS A 206 29.19 12.58 -3.54
CA HIS A 206 29.42 11.54 -4.53
C HIS A 206 30.54 10.60 -4.07
N VAL A 207 30.16 9.37 -3.70
CA VAL A 207 31.10 8.31 -3.36
C VAL A 207 31.16 7.32 -4.53
N THR A 208 32.30 7.25 -5.19
CA THR A 208 32.51 6.35 -6.33
C THR A 208 32.76 4.92 -5.86
N PHE A 209 32.33 3.94 -6.66
CA PHE A 209 32.72 2.55 -6.44
C PHE A 209 34.22 2.36 -6.65
N THR A 210 34.78 1.41 -5.89
CA THR A 210 36.14 0.95 -6.15
C THR A 210 36.17 0.18 -7.48
N PRO A 211 37.33 0.11 -8.18
CA PRO A 211 37.43 -0.60 -9.45
C PRO A 211 36.95 -2.06 -9.38
N LEU A 212 37.20 -2.75 -8.26
CA LEU A 212 36.75 -4.12 -8.03
C LEU A 212 35.23 -4.21 -7.85
N MET A 213 34.62 -3.27 -7.12
CA MET A 213 33.17 -3.24 -6.97
C MET A 213 32.47 -2.98 -8.31
N SER A 214 33.01 -2.07 -9.13
CA SER A 214 32.52 -1.82 -10.48
C SER A 214 32.62 -3.06 -11.36
N ALA A 215 33.75 -3.76 -11.35
CA ALA A 215 33.92 -5.00 -12.13
C ALA A 215 32.90 -6.09 -11.71
N ILE A 216 32.68 -6.27 -10.40
CA ILE A 216 31.67 -7.22 -9.90
C ILE A 216 30.26 -6.78 -10.33
N GLN A 217 29.92 -5.49 -10.19
CA GLN A 217 28.61 -4.97 -10.57
C GLN A 217 28.33 -5.18 -12.06
N THR A 218 29.28 -4.84 -12.94
CA THR A 218 29.14 -5.03 -14.39
C THR A 218 28.87 -6.50 -14.73
N ALA A 219 29.68 -7.42 -14.19
CA ALA A 219 29.49 -8.85 -14.44
C ALA A 219 28.10 -9.35 -13.98
N VAL A 220 27.61 -8.89 -12.82
CA VAL A 220 26.29 -9.28 -12.34
C VAL A 220 25.17 -8.66 -13.18
N LEU A 221 25.32 -7.41 -13.63
CA LEU A 221 24.33 -6.76 -14.51
C LEU A 221 24.25 -7.42 -15.88
N ASP A 222 25.36 -7.90 -16.42
CA ASP A 222 25.37 -8.68 -17.67
C ASP A 222 24.60 -9.99 -17.52
N LEU A 223 24.75 -10.67 -16.38
CA LEU A 223 23.96 -11.87 -16.06
C LEU A 223 22.47 -11.55 -15.91
N VAL A 224 22.12 -10.45 -15.23
CA VAL A 224 20.72 -9.98 -15.12
C VAL A 224 20.14 -9.69 -16.50
N HIS A 225 20.91 -9.01 -17.37
CA HIS A 225 20.51 -8.73 -18.73
C HIS A 225 20.24 -10.00 -19.53
N PHE A 226 21.13 -10.99 -19.42
CA PHE A 226 20.96 -12.30 -20.05
C PHE A 226 19.68 -12.99 -19.55
N CYS A 227 19.46 -13.08 -18.24
CA CYS A 227 18.25 -13.70 -17.67
C CYS A 227 16.97 -13.01 -18.14
N VAL A 228 16.93 -11.67 -18.16
CA VAL A 228 15.77 -10.90 -18.64
C VAL A 228 15.51 -11.20 -20.12
N LYS A 229 16.56 -11.23 -20.95
CA LYS A 229 16.45 -11.51 -22.39
C LYS A 229 15.91 -12.92 -22.65
N GLU A 230 16.41 -13.92 -21.92
CA GLU A 230 15.94 -15.31 -22.07
C GLU A 230 14.51 -15.51 -21.56
N ILE A 231 14.10 -14.86 -20.47
CA ILE A 231 12.70 -14.88 -20.02
C ILE A 231 11.77 -14.32 -21.09
N LYS A 232 12.13 -13.18 -21.71
CA LYS A 232 11.34 -12.60 -22.82
C LYS A 232 11.26 -13.54 -24.03
N ARG A 233 12.39 -14.17 -24.38
CA ARG A 233 12.48 -15.09 -25.53
C ARG A 233 11.62 -16.34 -25.34
N LEU A 234 11.64 -16.93 -24.14
CA LEU A 234 10.92 -18.17 -23.83
C LEU A 234 9.42 -17.95 -23.63
N ASN A 235 8.99 -16.74 -23.32
CA ASN A 235 7.59 -16.45 -22.99
C ASN A 235 7.08 -15.21 -23.77
N PRO A 236 6.87 -15.33 -25.09
CA PRO A 236 6.48 -14.21 -25.95
C PRO A 236 5.08 -13.64 -25.66
N THR A 237 4.25 -14.38 -24.90
CA THR A 237 2.90 -13.96 -24.50
C THR A 237 2.89 -13.02 -23.29
N LEU A 238 4.03 -12.83 -22.60
CA LEU A 238 4.12 -11.87 -21.49
C LEU A 238 4.26 -10.44 -21.99
N GLU A 239 3.57 -9.51 -21.32
CA GLU A 239 3.80 -8.08 -21.51
C GLU A 239 5.23 -7.70 -21.07
N THR A 240 6.12 -7.50 -22.04
CA THR A 240 7.55 -7.34 -21.78
C THR A 240 8.00 -5.94 -21.40
N ASP A 241 7.10 -4.95 -21.47
CA ASP A 241 7.42 -3.53 -21.27
C ASP A 241 7.91 -3.24 -19.84
N SER A 242 7.37 -3.99 -18.88
CA SER A 242 7.76 -3.88 -17.47
C SER A 242 9.01 -4.69 -17.09
N ILE A 243 9.43 -5.62 -17.94
CA ILE A 243 10.56 -6.53 -17.67
C ILE A 243 11.85 -5.92 -18.21
N THR A 244 12.42 -4.95 -17.50
CA THR A 244 13.69 -4.28 -17.84
C THR A 244 14.78 -4.61 -16.83
N VAL A 245 16.05 -4.41 -17.21
CA VAL A 245 17.20 -4.59 -16.30
C VAL A 245 17.11 -3.64 -15.11
N GLU A 246 16.69 -2.39 -15.34
CA GLU A 246 16.49 -1.39 -14.29
C GLU A 246 15.43 -1.82 -13.28
N ASN A 247 14.29 -2.31 -13.79
CA ASN A 247 13.24 -2.84 -12.94
C ASN A 247 13.72 -4.08 -12.20
N ALA A 248 14.52 -4.97 -12.81
CA ALA A 248 15.02 -6.19 -12.16
C ALA A 248 15.79 -5.93 -10.85
N LEU A 249 16.40 -4.76 -10.71
CA LEU A 249 17.10 -4.33 -9.49
C LEU A 249 16.15 -3.82 -8.40
N SER A 250 14.95 -3.38 -8.77
CA SER A 250 13.94 -2.82 -7.86
C SER A 250 13.42 -3.85 -6.87
N LYS A 251 13.05 -3.37 -5.67
CA LYS A 251 12.40 -4.21 -4.65
C LYS A 251 11.09 -4.82 -5.11
N THR A 252 10.35 -4.09 -5.94
CA THR A 252 8.98 -4.42 -6.35
C THR A 252 8.94 -5.35 -7.56
N PHE A 253 10.03 -5.51 -8.30
CA PHE A 253 10.05 -6.28 -9.53
C PHE A 253 9.69 -7.74 -9.37
N HIS A 254 10.16 -8.39 -8.31
CA HIS A 254 9.79 -9.80 -8.08
C HIS A 254 8.28 -9.95 -7.86
N LYS A 255 7.63 -8.99 -7.18
CA LYS A 255 6.17 -9.01 -7.00
C LYS A 255 5.44 -8.76 -8.31
N LEU A 256 5.94 -7.83 -9.14
CA LEU A 256 5.38 -7.57 -10.45
C LEU A 256 5.48 -8.80 -11.37
N LEU A 257 6.65 -9.44 -11.36
CA LEU A 257 6.91 -10.64 -12.12
C LEU A 257 6.08 -11.83 -11.61
N GLN A 258 5.91 -12.00 -10.29
CA GLN A 258 4.97 -12.98 -9.72
C GLN A 258 3.53 -12.71 -10.16
N LEU A 259 3.05 -11.46 -10.10
CA LEU A 259 1.69 -11.12 -10.48
C LEU A 259 1.38 -11.49 -11.94
N GLN A 260 2.36 -11.41 -12.82
CA GLN A 260 2.26 -11.79 -14.23
C GLN A 260 2.44 -13.30 -14.46
N LEU A 261 3.33 -13.95 -13.71
CA LEU A 261 3.67 -15.37 -13.90
C LEU A 261 2.80 -16.34 -13.11
N ASP A 262 2.25 -15.94 -11.96
CA ASP A 262 1.43 -16.79 -11.08
C ASP A 262 0.22 -17.41 -11.82
N PRO A 263 -0.54 -16.68 -12.68
CA PRO A 263 -1.66 -17.27 -13.42
C PRO A 263 -1.25 -18.42 -14.35
N ILE A 264 -0.03 -18.35 -14.90
CA ILE A 264 0.51 -19.33 -15.86
C ILE A 264 1.62 -20.19 -15.26
N TRP A 265 1.84 -20.14 -13.95
CA TRP A 265 3.03 -20.73 -13.30
C TRP A 265 3.18 -22.23 -13.57
N HIS A 266 2.05 -22.93 -13.66
CA HIS A 266 1.99 -24.36 -13.96
C HIS A 266 2.39 -24.69 -15.41
N GLN A 267 2.24 -23.74 -16.34
CA GLN A 267 2.56 -23.89 -17.77
C GLN A 267 4.01 -23.49 -18.09
N LEU A 268 4.67 -22.77 -17.19
CA LEU A 268 6.05 -22.32 -17.38
C LEU A 268 7.03 -23.49 -17.32
N SER A 269 8.00 -23.46 -18.25
CA SER A 269 9.12 -24.41 -18.28
C SER A 269 9.96 -24.35 -17.00
N ALA A 270 10.62 -25.47 -16.66
CA ALA A 270 11.57 -25.52 -15.55
C ALA A 270 12.69 -24.47 -15.71
N ASN A 271 13.15 -24.25 -16.95
CA ASN A 271 14.15 -23.24 -17.27
C ASN A 271 13.68 -21.82 -16.91
N THR A 272 12.44 -21.45 -17.27
CA THR A 272 11.88 -20.14 -16.91
C THR A 272 11.82 -19.96 -15.39
N LYS A 273 11.38 -20.99 -14.66
CA LYS A 273 11.31 -20.96 -13.19
C LYS A 273 12.68 -20.78 -12.56
N GLN A 274 13.70 -21.45 -13.11
CA GLN A 274 15.09 -21.30 -12.68
C GLN A 274 15.60 -19.88 -12.93
N LEU A 275 15.39 -19.31 -14.13
CA LEU A 275 15.80 -17.94 -14.45
C LEU A 275 15.17 -16.90 -13.52
N VAL A 276 13.92 -17.10 -13.10
CA VAL A 276 13.24 -16.23 -12.12
C VAL A 276 13.88 -16.34 -10.74
N SER A 277 14.29 -17.53 -10.33
CA SER A 277 15.06 -17.76 -9.09
C SER A 277 16.44 -17.10 -9.17
N ASP A 278 17.14 -17.23 -10.30
CA ASP A 278 18.46 -16.66 -10.53
C ASP A 278 18.42 -15.14 -10.43
N LEU A 279 17.41 -14.48 -11.01
CA LEU A 279 17.22 -13.03 -10.88
C LEU A 279 17.12 -12.57 -9.41
N LYS A 280 16.48 -13.36 -8.54
CA LYS A 280 16.40 -13.07 -7.11
C LYS A 280 17.77 -13.15 -6.43
N ILE A 281 18.60 -14.08 -6.85
CA ILE A 281 19.96 -14.29 -6.32
C ILE A 281 20.91 -13.20 -6.81
N LEU A 282 20.91 -12.91 -8.11
CA LEU A 282 21.73 -11.85 -8.70
C LEU A 282 21.45 -10.50 -8.03
N ARG A 283 20.17 -10.20 -7.76
CA ARG A 283 19.80 -9.01 -6.99
C ARG A 283 20.31 -9.04 -5.54
N SER A 284 20.29 -10.21 -4.89
CA SER A 284 20.85 -10.37 -3.54
C SER A 284 22.36 -10.11 -3.51
N ILE A 285 23.10 -10.52 -4.56
CA ILE A 285 24.53 -10.24 -4.71
C ILE A 285 24.77 -8.73 -4.84
N ILE A 286 24.04 -8.03 -5.72
CA ILE A 286 24.17 -6.56 -5.87
C ILE A 286 23.83 -5.83 -4.56
N THR A 287 22.78 -6.28 -3.86
CA THR A 287 22.39 -5.68 -2.58
C THR A 287 23.48 -5.90 -1.52
N THR A 288 24.07 -7.09 -1.47
CA THR A 288 25.15 -7.41 -0.52
C THR A 288 26.44 -6.67 -0.85
N LEU A 289 26.76 -6.46 -2.13
CA LEU A 289 27.90 -5.66 -2.59
C LEU A 289 27.81 -4.21 -2.13
N THR A 290 26.61 -3.64 -2.10
CA THR A 290 26.38 -2.21 -1.79
C THR A 290 26.05 -1.92 -0.33
N GLN A 291 25.38 -2.85 0.37
CA GLN A 291 24.89 -2.64 1.74
C GLN A 291 25.58 -3.53 2.78
N GLY A 292 26.41 -4.49 2.36
CA GLY A 292 27.08 -5.45 3.23
C GLY A 292 28.60 -5.25 3.31
N HIS A 293 29.25 -6.06 4.16
CA HIS A 293 30.71 -6.12 4.24
C HIS A 293 31.28 -7.20 3.31
N SER A 294 32.54 -7.06 2.91
CA SER A 294 33.24 -7.96 1.97
C SER A 294 33.20 -9.43 2.37
N VAL A 295 33.34 -9.72 3.67
CA VAL A 295 33.28 -11.10 4.22
C VAL A 295 31.91 -11.74 3.97
N ARG A 296 30.83 -10.98 4.09
CA ARG A 296 29.47 -11.48 3.84
C ARG A 296 29.24 -11.75 2.36
N LEU A 297 29.76 -10.89 1.49
CA LEU A 297 29.72 -11.12 0.05
C LEU A 297 30.49 -12.39 -0.33
N GLN A 298 31.70 -12.55 0.22
CA GLN A 298 32.52 -13.74 -0.03
C GLN A 298 31.82 -15.01 0.47
N ALA A 299 31.25 -15.00 1.67
CA ALA A 299 30.49 -16.13 2.20
C ALA A 299 29.30 -16.48 1.30
N LEU A 300 28.53 -15.49 0.84
CA LEU A 300 27.41 -15.69 -0.09
C LEU A 300 27.88 -16.36 -1.38
N LEU A 301 28.96 -15.86 -2.00
CA LEU A 301 29.50 -16.44 -3.23
C LEU A 301 30.01 -17.87 -3.03
N LEU A 302 30.65 -18.16 -1.90
CA LEU A 302 31.09 -19.51 -1.55
C LEU A 302 29.91 -20.46 -1.34
N THR A 303 28.82 -20.00 -0.71
CA THR A 303 27.58 -20.79 -0.55
C THR A 303 26.95 -21.10 -1.91
N LEU A 304 26.88 -20.13 -2.82
CA LEU A 304 26.34 -20.33 -4.17
C LEU A 304 27.21 -21.27 -5.01
N ARG A 305 28.53 -21.29 -4.76
CA ARG A 305 29.46 -22.22 -5.40
C ARG A 305 29.37 -23.65 -4.81
N SER A 306 28.77 -23.82 -3.64
CA SER A 306 28.74 -25.11 -2.95
C SER A 306 27.93 -26.14 -3.74
N SER A 307 28.38 -27.39 -3.73
CA SER A 307 27.73 -28.50 -4.44
C SER A 307 26.33 -28.81 -3.91
N GLU A 308 26.03 -28.43 -2.67
CA GLU A 308 24.68 -28.51 -2.10
C GLU A 308 23.71 -27.54 -2.78
N TYR A 309 24.15 -26.32 -3.11
CA TYR A 309 23.32 -25.36 -3.81
C TYR A 309 23.03 -25.83 -5.24
N ALA A 310 24.06 -26.29 -5.96
CA ALA A 310 23.92 -26.83 -7.32
C ALA A 310 22.94 -28.03 -7.39
N LYS A 311 22.92 -28.89 -6.36
CA LYS A 311 22.00 -30.02 -6.27
C LYS A 311 20.56 -29.63 -5.90
N ARG A 312 20.36 -28.49 -5.22
CA ARG A 312 19.02 -27.97 -4.84
C ARG A 312 18.38 -27.11 -5.93
N SER A 313 19.18 -26.56 -6.84
CA SER A 313 18.73 -25.76 -7.98
C SER A 313 18.52 -26.56 -9.28
N SER A 314 18.76 -27.88 -9.23
CA SER A 314 18.49 -28.83 -10.31
C SER A 314 17.12 -29.47 -10.13
#